data_AF-A0A2E9QRJ2-F1
#
_entry.id   AF-A0A2E9QRJ2-F1
#
_cell.length_a   1.000
_cell.length_b   1.000
_cell.length_c   1.000
_cell.angle_alpha   90.00
_cell.angle_beta   90.00
_cell.angle_gamma   90.00
#
_symmetry.space_group_name_H-M   'P 1'
#
loop_
_entity.id
_entity.type
_entity.pdbx_description
1 polymer ?
#
loop_
_entity_poly.entity_id
_entity_poly.type
_entity_poly.pdbx_seq_one_letter_code
_entity_poly.pdbx_strand_id
1 'polypeptide(L)'
;MARKRPSLSQLIEEDKQEEAITEKKPPKETTKEDKKNKEPLTKETKAKETETPLSDYVPISVTISPEMFAQIQSISLQRRLNKEPYSISRIVRDALQHWLDEK
;
A
#
# COMPACT_ATOMS: atom_id res chain seq x y z
N MET A 1 -12.84 6.02 -37.25
CA MET A 1 -13.89 6.71 -36.47
C MET A 1 -13.25 7.19 -35.17
N ALA A 2 -13.13 8.50 -34.95
CA ALA A 2 -12.53 9.04 -33.73
C ALA A 2 -13.52 8.91 -32.56
N ARG A 3 -13.13 8.18 -31.49
CA ARG A 3 -13.91 8.09 -30.26
C ARG A 3 -13.83 9.45 -29.56
N LYS A 4 -14.95 10.17 -29.51
CA LYS A 4 -15.04 11.45 -28.77
C LYS A 4 -14.92 11.14 -27.28
N ARG A 5 -14.08 11.90 -26.58
CA ARG A 5 -13.98 11.83 -25.12
C ARG A 5 -15.28 12.36 -24.52
N PRO A 6 -15.90 11.65 -23.55
CA PRO A 6 -17.10 12.15 -22.89
C PRO A 6 -16.79 13.44 -22.13
N SER A 7 -17.76 14.36 -22.10
CA SER A 7 -17.64 15.62 -21.36
C SER A 7 -17.87 15.39 -19.87
N LEU A 8 -17.38 16.31 -19.04
CA LEU A 8 -17.52 16.23 -17.58
C LEU A 8 -18.98 16.08 -17.13
N SER A 9 -19.92 16.72 -17.82
CA SER A 9 -21.35 16.64 -17.54
C SER A 9 -21.92 15.23 -17.75
N GLN A 10 -21.42 14.49 -18.74
CA GLN A 10 -21.88 13.11 -19.00
C GLN A 10 -21.42 12.13 -17.93
N LEU A 11 -20.20 12.32 -17.40
CA LEU A 11 -19.66 11.47 -16.33
C LEU A 11 -20.44 11.65 -15.03
N ILE A 12 -20.86 12.88 -14.71
CA ILE A 12 -21.66 13.20 -13.52
C ILE A 12 -23.07 12.59 -13.63
N GLU A 13 -23.63 12.53 -14.83
CA GLU A 13 -24.93 11.89 -15.08
C GLU A 13 -24.87 10.36 -14.95
N GLU A 14 -23.79 9.72 -15.42
CA GLU A 14 -23.58 8.28 -15.24
C GLU A 14 -23.45 7.91 -13.76
N ASP A 15 -22.65 8.66 -12.99
CA ASP A 15 -22.45 8.42 -11.55
C ASP A 15 -23.77 8.54 -10.77
N LYS A 16 -24.59 9.54 -11.13
CA LYS A 16 -25.91 9.76 -10.53
C LYS A 16 -26.93 8.67 -10.92
N GLN A 17 -26.78 8.07 -12.10
CA GLN A 17 -27.61 6.93 -12.52
C GLN A 17 -27.17 5.65 -11.81
N GLU A 18 -25.87 5.44 -11.57
CA GLU A 18 -25.37 4.29 -10.81
C GLU A 18 -25.80 4.32 -9.34
N GLU A 19 -25.78 5.49 -8.69
CA GLU A 19 -26.29 5.64 -7.31
C GLU A 19 -27.80 5.36 -7.17
N ALA A 20 -28.59 5.61 -8.22
CA ALA A 20 -30.03 5.36 -8.21
C ALA A 20 -30.40 3.87 -8.37
N ILE A 21 -29.47 3.02 -8.83
CA ILE A 21 -29.73 1.59 -9.11
C ILE A 21 -29.39 0.71 -7.88
N THR A 22 -28.53 1.19 -6.98
CA THR A 22 -28.10 0.45 -5.78
C THR A 22 -29.12 0.45 -4.63
N GLU A 23 -30.16 1.28 -4.68
CA GLU A 23 -31.10 1.42 -3.54
C GLU A 23 -32.30 0.45 -3.57
N LYS A 24 -32.40 -0.47 -4.55
CA LYS A 24 -33.48 -1.47 -4.60
C LYS A 24 -33.01 -2.88 -5.01
N LYS A 25 -32.40 -3.64 -4.09
CA LYS A 25 -32.49 -5.12 -4.11
C LYS A 25 -32.45 -5.72 -2.68
N PRO A 26 -33.43 -6.54 -2.28
CA PRO A 26 -33.48 -7.18 -0.96
C PRO A 26 -32.47 -8.34 -0.83
N PRO A 27 -32.14 -8.78 0.41
CA PRO A 27 -31.08 -9.75 0.66
C PRO A 27 -31.53 -11.15 0.26
N LYS A 28 -30.73 -11.84 -0.54
CA LYS A 28 -30.93 -13.27 -0.79
C LYS A 28 -30.07 -14.05 0.19
N GLU A 29 -30.71 -14.54 1.24
CA GLU A 29 -30.21 -15.62 2.07
C GLU A 29 -29.95 -16.86 1.21
N THR A 30 -28.72 -17.37 1.23
CA THR A 30 -28.46 -18.78 0.99
C THR A 30 -27.68 -19.30 2.18
N THR A 31 -28.35 -20.17 2.91
CA THR A 31 -27.96 -20.72 4.21
C THR A 31 -27.47 -22.15 3.99
N LYS A 32 -26.33 -22.47 4.65
CA LYS A 32 -25.76 -23.81 4.98
C LYS A 32 -25.04 -24.55 3.84
N GLU A 33 -23.92 -25.22 4.05
CA GLU A 33 -23.17 -25.63 5.24
C GLU A 33 -21.80 -26.14 4.75
N ASP A 34 -20.69 -25.78 5.39
CA ASP A 34 -19.76 -26.81 5.85
C ASP A 34 -18.79 -26.25 6.89
N LYS A 35 -18.83 -26.89 8.06
CA LYS A 35 -17.93 -26.65 9.18
C LYS A 35 -16.56 -27.20 8.80
N LYS A 36 -15.54 -26.34 8.69
CA LYS A 36 -14.18 -26.76 9.07
C LYS A 36 -13.30 -25.59 9.49
N ASN A 37 -13.06 -25.55 10.80
CA ASN A 37 -11.87 -25.05 11.46
C ASN A 37 -11.50 -23.56 11.24
N LYS A 38 -11.90 -22.71 12.18
CA LYS A 38 -11.15 -21.49 12.50
C LYS A 38 -9.89 -21.90 13.26
N GLU A 39 -8.86 -22.31 12.54
CA GLU A 39 -7.49 -22.20 13.06
C GLU A 39 -7.13 -20.70 13.09
N PRO A 40 -6.58 -20.17 14.18
CA PRO A 40 -5.97 -18.85 14.14
C PRO A 40 -4.83 -18.92 13.13
N LEU A 41 -4.91 -18.11 12.09
CA LEU A 41 -3.82 -17.95 11.14
C LEU A 41 -2.69 -17.17 11.84
N THR A 42 -2.00 -17.83 12.75
CA THR A 42 -0.66 -17.47 13.17
C THR A 42 0.18 -17.62 11.91
N LYS A 43 0.36 -16.51 11.18
CA LYS A 43 1.37 -16.44 10.13
C LYS A 43 2.72 -16.45 10.83
N GLU A 44 3.12 -17.62 11.30
CA GLU A 44 4.53 -17.92 11.48
C GLU A 44 5.19 -17.63 10.13
N THR A 45 6.04 -16.61 10.12
CA THR A 45 7.03 -16.38 9.09
C THR A 45 7.90 -17.62 9.00
N LYS A 46 7.42 -18.65 8.31
CA LYS A 46 8.29 -19.68 7.74
C LYS A 46 9.13 -18.95 6.72
N ALA A 47 10.36 -18.62 7.13
CA ALA A 47 11.43 -18.30 6.22
C ALA A 47 11.47 -19.43 5.18
N LYS A 48 11.00 -19.11 3.98
CA LYS A 48 11.18 -19.98 2.84
C LYS A 48 12.69 -19.93 2.58
N GLU A 49 13.40 -20.97 2.99
CA GLU A 49 14.81 -21.20 2.63
C GLU A 49 14.89 -21.50 1.12
N THR A 50 14.53 -20.51 0.32
CA THR A 50 15.07 -20.40 -1.03
C THR A 50 16.48 -19.86 -0.84
N GLU A 51 17.46 -20.70 -1.19
CA GLU A 51 18.88 -20.35 -1.37
C GLU A 51 18.97 -19.18 -2.36
N THR A 52 18.67 -18.00 -1.84
CA THR A 52 18.89 -16.74 -2.51
C THR A 52 20.37 -16.48 -2.35
N PRO A 53 21.08 -16.06 -3.41
CA PRO A 53 22.47 -15.66 -3.27
C PRO A 53 22.55 -14.64 -2.13
N LEU A 54 23.54 -14.80 -1.24
CA LEU A 54 23.71 -13.95 -0.07
C LEU A 54 23.74 -12.49 -0.54
N SER A 55 22.61 -11.82 -0.41
CA SER A 55 22.45 -10.44 -0.80
C SER A 55 23.22 -9.60 0.21
N ASP A 56 24.09 -8.70 -0.25
CA ASP A 56 24.74 -7.69 0.60
C ASP A 56 23.72 -6.79 1.33
N TYR A 57 22.45 -6.85 0.92
CA TYR A 57 21.33 -6.19 1.56
C TYR A 57 20.60 -7.13 2.54
N VAL A 58 20.65 -6.76 3.82
CA VAL A 58 19.85 -7.38 4.88
C VAL A 58 18.52 -6.61 5.02
N PRO A 59 17.35 -7.25 4.82
CA PRO A 59 16.06 -6.62 5.08
C PRO A 59 15.82 -6.49 6.59
N ILE A 60 15.49 -5.29 7.05
CA ILE A 60 15.21 -4.99 8.46
C ILE A 60 13.84 -4.33 8.57
N SER A 61 13.02 -4.83 9.50
CA SER A 61 11.75 -4.22 9.86
C SER A 61 11.91 -3.44 11.16
N VAL A 62 11.53 -2.16 11.16
CA VAL A 62 11.65 -1.27 12.32
C VAL A 62 10.29 -0.64 12.59
N THR A 63 9.88 -0.66 13.86
CA THR A 63 8.68 0.06 14.33
C THR A 63 9.09 1.46 14.76
N ILE A 64 8.43 2.47 14.21
CA ILE A 64 8.67 3.88 14.54
C ILE A 64 7.37 4.57 14.94
N SER A 65 7.47 5.73 15.57
CA SER A 65 6.30 6.53 15.91
C SER A 65 5.59 7.06 14.64
N PRO A 66 4.26 7.25 14.68
CA PRO A 66 3.52 7.78 13.53
C PRO A 66 3.98 9.18 13.10
N GLU A 67 4.40 10.02 14.05
CA GLU A 67 4.89 11.37 13.78
C GLU A 67 6.19 11.35 12.97
N MET A 68 7.15 10.50 13.37
CA MET A 68 8.42 10.33 12.65
C MET A 68 8.17 9.76 11.25
N PHE A 69 7.21 8.84 11.11
CA PHE A 69 6.83 8.32 9.79
C PHE A 69 6.25 9.41 8.88
N ALA A 70 5.39 10.29 9.42
CA ALA A 70 4.84 11.41 8.66
C ALA A 70 5.94 12.39 8.20
N GLN A 71 6.96 12.63 9.02
CA GLN A 71 8.13 13.43 8.64
C GLN A 71 8.95 12.75 7.53
N ILE A 72 9.17 11.44 7.60
CA ILE A 72 9.87 10.71 6.53
C ILE A 72 9.08 10.77 5.22
N GLN A 73 7.74 10.69 5.29
CA GLN A 73 6.88 10.84 4.12
C GLN A 73 6.96 12.24 3.52
N SER A 74 6.98 13.30 4.33
CA SER A 74 7.09 14.67 3.82
C SER A 74 8.43 14.91 3.13
N ILE A 75 9.53 14.39 3.68
CA ILE A 75 10.86 14.42 3.05
C ILE A 75 10.85 13.67 1.72
N SER A 76 10.22 12.49 1.66
CA SER A 76 10.07 11.72 0.41
C SER A 76 9.34 12.53 -0.67
N LEU A 77 8.27 13.23 -0.31
CA LEU A 77 7.53 14.09 -1.24
C LEU A 77 8.39 15.27 -1.72
N GLN A 78 9.14 15.92 -0.82
CA GLN A 78 10.04 17.02 -1.20
C GLN A 78 11.14 16.54 -2.16
N ARG A 79 11.78 15.40 -1.88
CA ARG A 79 12.80 14.82 -2.78
C ARG A 79 12.23 14.47 -4.14
N ARG A 80 10.97 14.00 -4.21
CA ARG A 80 10.29 13.73 -5.48
C ARG A 80 10.11 14.99 -6.32
N LEU A 81 9.81 16.14 -5.70
CA LEU A 81 9.73 17.41 -6.40
C LEU A 81 11.12 17.85 -6.92
N ASN A 82 12.16 17.59 -6.14
CA ASN A 82 13.55 17.92 -6.48
C ASN A 82 14.23 16.91 -7.43
N LYS A 83 13.51 15.87 -7.89
CA LYS A 83 14.03 14.77 -8.73
C LYS A 83 15.20 14.01 -8.09
N GLU A 84 15.23 13.96 -6.76
CA GLU A 84 16.19 13.21 -5.97
C GLU A 84 15.66 11.80 -5.64
N PRO A 85 16.54 10.86 -5.24
CA PRO A 85 16.09 9.55 -4.78
C PRO A 85 15.20 9.67 -3.53
N TYR A 86 13.94 9.28 -3.69
CA TYR A 86 12.86 9.52 -2.74
C TYR A 86 12.34 8.26 -2.02
N SER A 87 12.91 7.08 -2.29
CA SER A 87 12.45 5.85 -1.65
C SER A 87 12.72 5.91 -0.14
N ILE A 88 11.75 5.43 0.66
CA ILE A 88 11.85 5.45 2.12
C ILE A 88 13.12 4.73 2.58
N SER A 89 13.41 3.56 2.00
CA SER A 89 14.64 2.80 2.32
C SER A 89 15.92 3.58 2.02
N ARG A 90 15.92 4.46 1.00
CA ARG A 90 17.08 5.29 0.69
C ARG A 90 17.23 6.44 1.69
N ILE A 91 16.14 7.13 1.99
CA ILE A 91 16.13 8.22 2.99
C ILE A 91 16.63 7.70 4.34
N VAL A 92 16.13 6.54 4.78
CA VAL A 92 16.54 5.91 6.03
C VAL A 92 18.02 5.49 5.98
N ARG A 93 18.49 4.95 4.86
CA ARG A 93 19.91 4.59 4.70
C ARG A 93 20.83 5.81 4.75
N ASP A 94 20.47 6.90 4.06
CA ASP A 94 21.25 8.13 4.07
C ASP A 94 21.32 8.69 5.50
N ALA A 95 20.19 8.71 6.23
CA ALA A 95 20.13 9.15 7.62
C ALA A 95 20.97 8.27 8.57
N LEU A 96 20.93 6.95 8.40
CA LEU A 96 21.74 6.01 9.18
C LEU A 96 23.23 6.18 8.89
N GLN A 97 23.60 6.42 7.62
CA GLN A 97 24.98 6.68 7.24
C GLN A 97 25.50 7.96 7.92
N HIS A 98 24.74 9.05 7.84
CA HIS A 98 25.09 10.30 8.54
C HIS A 98 25.24 10.10 10.05
N TRP A 99 24.33 9.35 10.69
CA TRP A 99 24.41 9.07 12.13
C TRP A 99 25.62 8.20 12.52
N LEU A 100 26.03 7.27 11.64
CA LEU A 100 27.22 6.44 11.85
C LEU A 100 28.50 7.24 11.64
N ASP A 101 28.53 8.15 10.67
CA ASP A 101 29.71 8.97 10.35
C ASP A 101 29.95 10.10 11.38
N GLU A 102 28.90 10.55 12.09
CA GLU A 102 28.99 11.53 13.18
C GLU A 102 29.47 10.94 14.53
N LYS A 103 29.62 9.61 14.62
CA LYS A 103 30.09 8.91 15.82
C LYS A 103 31.58 8.59 15.78
#